data_AF-A0A246BHH4-F1
#
_entry.id   AF-A0A246BHH4-F1
#
_cell.length_a   1.000
_cell.length_b   1.000
_cell.length_c   1.000
_cell.angle_alpha   90.00
_cell.angle_beta   90.00
_cell.angle_gamma   90.00
#
_symmetry.space_group_name_H-M   'P 1'
#
loop_
_entity.id
_entity.type
_entity.pdbx_description
1 polymer ?
#
loop_
_entity_poly.entity_id
_entity_poly.type
_entity_poly.pdbx_seq_one_letter_code
_entity_poly.pdbx_strand_id
1 'polypeptide(L)'
;MKPPPNPNGPNSLTPTPGNLTSALDRFDSERSIATLIRWSELLGSLDPADRLKPLQQFERALHKGMILSAPLPDTFTTTYLDATGQDATHEGPDDLVLDTPELRTWLAAQVIESRYALVQHGAPIRITAEQIISGELDFTRLASIRRTMAGQRLQPQPQVSKAPKAPASDKAKADPRTRKTTPPKDTRPTETTPVTTP
;
A
#
# COMPACT_ATOMS: atom_id res chain seq x y z
N MET A 1 28.52 88.76 -8.23
CA MET A 1 27.66 87.86 -7.43
C MET A 1 26.42 87.49 -8.24
N LYS A 2 26.28 86.21 -8.62
CA LYS A 2 25.03 85.56 -9.05
C LYS A 2 25.23 84.03 -8.89
N PRO A 3 24.28 83.28 -8.31
CA PRO A 3 24.52 81.90 -7.85
C PRO A 3 24.47 80.87 -9.00
N PRO A 4 25.12 79.70 -8.84
CA PRO A 4 24.98 78.58 -9.79
C PRO A 4 23.65 77.83 -9.57
N PRO A 5 22.97 77.37 -10.63
CA PRO A 5 21.81 76.50 -10.50
C PRO A 5 22.25 75.03 -10.25
N ASN A 6 21.64 74.43 -9.23
CA ASN A 6 21.74 73.01 -8.84
C ASN A 6 20.50 72.24 -9.37
N PRO A 7 20.39 70.90 -9.21
CA PRO A 7 20.12 69.97 -10.29
C PRO A 7 18.72 69.33 -10.15
N ASN A 8 18.01 69.04 -11.23
CA ASN A 8 17.00 67.98 -11.30
C ASN A 8 16.29 68.06 -12.65
N GLY A 9 16.60 67.09 -13.51
CA GLY A 9 15.86 66.80 -14.74
C GLY A 9 15.95 65.30 -15.00
N PRO A 10 14.81 64.58 -15.07
CA PRO A 10 14.79 63.13 -15.03
C PRO A 10 15.19 62.53 -16.38
N ASN A 11 16.28 61.79 -16.43
CA ASN A 11 16.52 60.90 -17.57
C ASN A 11 15.61 59.69 -17.43
N SER A 12 14.56 59.73 -18.24
CA SER A 12 13.58 58.68 -18.50
C SER A 12 14.28 57.35 -18.81
N LEU A 13 14.07 56.37 -17.93
CA LEU A 13 14.19 54.96 -18.26
C LEU A 13 13.03 54.63 -19.22
N THR A 14 13.29 54.70 -20.52
CA THR A 14 12.45 54.03 -21.51
C THR A 14 12.87 52.55 -21.57
N PRO A 15 12.01 51.59 -21.18
CA PRO A 15 12.29 50.19 -21.44
C PRO A 15 12.20 49.95 -22.96
N THR A 16 13.30 49.53 -23.56
CA THR A 16 13.34 49.06 -24.95
C THR A 16 12.45 47.82 -25.08
N PRO A 17 11.38 47.85 -25.91
CA PRO A 17 10.53 46.70 -26.11
C PRO A 17 11.17 45.81 -27.18
N GLY A 18 11.91 44.80 -26.74
CA GLY A 18 12.58 43.91 -27.68
C GLY A 18 13.58 42.95 -27.06
N ASN A 19 13.27 42.34 -25.91
CA ASN A 19 14.06 41.19 -25.44
C ASN A 19 13.31 40.30 -24.44
N LEU A 20 12.08 39.88 -24.77
CA LEU A 20 11.36 38.85 -24.01
C LEU A 20 11.70 37.41 -24.44
N THR A 21 12.63 37.24 -25.38
CA THR A 21 12.94 35.93 -25.98
C THR A 21 14.06 35.16 -25.29
N SER A 22 14.73 35.72 -24.26
CA SER A 22 15.94 35.08 -23.68
C SER A 22 15.81 34.57 -22.26
N ALA A 23 14.64 34.68 -21.61
CA ALA A 23 14.42 34.13 -20.27
C ALA A 23 13.76 32.73 -20.28
N LEU A 24 13.03 32.37 -21.35
CA LEU A 24 12.44 31.03 -21.51
C LEU A 24 13.45 30.01 -22.08
N ASP A 25 14.47 30.48 -22.80
CA ASP A 25 15.43 29.63 -23.54
C ASP A 25 16.64 29.20 -22.68
N ARG A 26 16.83 29.80 -21.50
CA ARG A 26 17.92 29.45 -20.56
C ARG A 26 17.61 28.28 -19.64
N PHE A 27 16.38 27.77 -19.64
CA PHE A 27 16.00 26.53 -18.94
C PHE A 27 16.10 25.29 -19.85
N ASP A 28 16.73 25.40 -21.01
CA ASP A 28 16.83 24.34 -22.02
C ASP A 28 18.24 23.72 -22.15
N SER A 29 19.09 23.85 -21.12
CA SER A 29 20.47 23.35 -21.20
C SER A 29 20.75 22.01 -20.53
N GLU A 30 19.80 21.39 -19.82
CA GLU A 30 19.93 19.99 -19.35
C GLU A 30 18.57 19.27 -19.25
N ARG A 31 17.67 19.48 -20.22
CA ARG A 31 16.46 18.65 -20.29
C ARG A 31 16.86 17.25 -20.74
N SER A 32 17.23 16.40 -19.77
CA SER A 32 16.78 15.02 -19.81
C SER A 32 15.30 15.10 -20.16
N ILE A 33 14.93 14.68 -21.36
CA ILE A 33 13.56 14.81 -21.87
C ILE A 33 12.72 13.96 -20.93
N ALA A 34 12.09 14.61 -19.94
CA ALA A 34 11.25 13.93 -18.99
C ALA A 34 10.07 13.36 -19.78
N THR A 35 10.02 12.04 -19.87
CA THR A 35 8.97 11.34 -20.61
C THR A 35 7.76 11.13 -19.72
N LEU A 36 6.58 11.15 -20.31
CA LEU A 36 5.35 10.80 -19.62
C LEU A 36 5.10 9.30 -19.84
N ILE A 37 4.84 8.57 -18.76
CA ILE A 37 4.61 7.12 -18.77
C ILE A 37 3.39 6.80 -17.90
N ARG A 38 2.61 5.78 -18.27
CA ARG A 38 1.48 5.35 -17.42
C ARG A 38 1.98 4.67 -16.16
N TRP A 39 1.31 4.90 -15.03
CA TRP A 39 1.61 4.23 -13.78
C TRP A 39 1.43 2.71 -13.90
N SER A 40 0.37 2.29 -14.59
CA SER A 40 0.12 0.89 -14.95
C SER A 40 1.27 0.25 -15.74
N GLU A 41 1.88 0.98 -16.68
CA GLU A 41 3.05 0.52 -17.46
C GLU A 41 4.30 0.39 -16.58
N LEU A 42 4.56 1.38 -15.71
CA LEU A 42 5.65 1.32 -14.74
C LEU A 42 5.52 0.10 -13.83
N LEU A 43 4.35 -0.12 -13.25
CA LEU A 43 4.10 -1.29 -12.39
C LEU A 43 4.15 -2.60 -13.16
N GLY A 44 3.68 -2.61 -14.41
CA GLY A 44 3.74 -3.78 -15.29
C GLY A 44 5.16 -4.25 -15.59
N SER A 45 6.14 -3.34 -15.55
CA SER A 45 7.57 -3.68 -15.72
C SER A 45 8.22 -4.33 -14.51
N LEU A 46 7.58 -4.28 -13.33
CA LEU A 46 8.08 -4.86 -12.09
C LEU A 46 7.58 -6.29 -11.90
N ASP A 47 8.34 -7.12 -11.21
CA ASP A 47 7.87 -8.43 -10.76
C ASP A 47 6.72 -8.30 -9.73
N PRO A 48 5.77 -9.25 -9.65
CA PRO A 48 4.67 -9.19 -8.69
C PRO A 48 5.10 -9.02 -7.22
N ALA A 49 6.24 -9.59 -6.84
CA ALA A 49 6.82 -9.45 -5.51
C ALA A 49 7.27 -8.01 -5.17
N ASP A 50 7.52 -7.19 -6.19
CA ASP A 50 8.12 -5.87 -6.04
C ASP A 50 7.07 -4.75 -6.05
N ARG A 51 5.82 -5.06 -6.44
CA ARG A 51 4.72 -4.09 -6.62
C ARG A 51 4.04 -3.63 -5.33
N LEU A 52 4.18 -4.37 -4.23
CA LEU A 52 3.45 -4.12 -2.97
C LEU A 52 3.61 -2.68 -2.44
N LYS A 53 4.84 -2.23 -2.22
CA LYS A 53 5.13 -0.89 -1.67
C LYS A 53 4.93 0.24 -2.65
N PRO A 54 5.29 0.12 -3.95
CA PRO A 54 4.89 1.08 -4.96
C PRO A 54 3.38 1.36 -4.92
N LEU A 55 2.54 0.31 -4.92
CA LEU A 55 1.09 0.44 -4.82
C LEU A 55 0.63 1.11 -3.52
N GLN A 56 1.17 0.69 -2.37
CA GLN A 56 0.76 1.24 -1.06
C GLN A 56 1.21 2.68 -0.81
N GLN A 57 2.31 3.12 -1.42
CA GLN A 57 2.94 4.41 -1.11
C GLN A 57 2.74 5.46 -2.20
N PHE A 58 2.18 5.11 -3.36
CA PHE A 58 2.01 6.03 -4.49
C PHE A 58 1.27 7.31 -4.10
N GLU A 59 0.05 7.20 -3.56
CA GLU A 59 -0.76 8.34 -3.10
C GLU A 59 -0.01 9.22 -2.10
N ARG A 60 0.70 8.59 -1.17
CA ARG A 60 1.50 9.32 -0.17
C ARG A 60 2.67 10.06 -0.82
N ALA A 61 3.28 9.51 -1.86
CA ALA A 61 4.37 10.12 -2.59
C ALA A 61 3.88 11.31 -3.44
N LEU A 62 2.68 11.21 -4.03
CA LEU A 62 1.99 12.33 -4.69
C LEU A 62 1.75 13.48 -3.71
N HIS A 63 1.16 13.19 -2.55
CA HIS A 63 0.89 14.21 -1.53
C HIS A 63 2.15 14.92 -1.01
N LYS A 64 3.30 14.25 -1.04
CA LYS A 64 4.59 14.83 -0.62
C LYS A 64 5.34 15.54 -1.75
N GLY A 65 4.79 15.56 -2.97
CA GLY A 65 5.44 16.12 -4.15
C GLY A 65 6.69 15.35 -4.58
N MET A 66 6.85 14.09 -4.16
CA MET A 66 7.96 13.24 -4.59
C MET A 66 7.75 12.69 -6.00
N ILE A 67 6.48 12.55 -6.39
CA ILE A 67 6.06 12.09 -7.71
C ILE A 67 5.17 13.17 -8.29
N LEU A 68 5.39 13.49 -9.56
CA LEU A 68 4.53 14.35 -10.34
C LEU A 68 3.68 13.45 -11.25
N SER A 69 2.36 13.47 -11.05
CA SER A 69 1.42 12.75 -11.91
C SER A 69 0.22 13.62 -12.28
N ALA A 70 -0.51 13.19 -13.30
CA ALA A 70 -1.83 13.67 -13.64
C ALA A 70 -2.79 12.47 -13.76
N PRO A 71 -3.99 12.54 -13.17
CA PRO A 71 -4.94 11.42 -13.22
C PRO A 71 -5.44 11.18 -14.65
N LEU A 72 -5.62 9.91 -15.01
CA LEU A 72 -6.29 9.48 -16.24
C LEU A 72 -7.73 9.04 -15.94
N PRO A 73 -8.64 9.05 -16.93
CA PRO A 73 -10.00 8.54 -16.74
C PRO A 73 -10.07 7.00 -16.68
N ASP A 74 -8.96 6.33 -16.99
CA ASP A 74 -8.86 4.87 -17.05
C ASP A 74 -8.63 4.28 -15.65
N THR A 75 -9.08 3.05 -15.44
CA THR A 75 -8.63 2.20 -14.33
C THR A 75 -7.72 1.11 -14.85
N PHE A 76 -6.86 0.58 -13.98
CA PHE A 76 -6.05 -0.58 -14.30
C PHE A 76 -6.14 -1.64 -13.21
N THR A 77 -5.85 -2.87 -13.61
CA THR A 77 -5.78 -4.01 -12.71
C THR A 77 -4.40 -4.64 -12.81
N THR A 78 -3.77 -4.93 -11.67
CA THR A 78 -2.48 -5.62 -11.63
C THR A 78 -2.42 -6.61 -10.47
N THR A 79 -1.71 -7.73 -10.69
CA THR A 79 -1.43 -8.71 -9.66
C THR A 79 -0.16 -8.36 -8.90
N TYR A 80 -0.12 -8.65 -7.61
CA TYR A 80 1.04 -8.43 -6.74
C TYR A 80 1.05 -9.47 -5.60
N LEU A 81 2.18 -9.62 -4.91
CA LEU A 81 2.21 -10.38 -3.66
C LEU A 81 1.86 -9.48 -2.48
N ASP A 82 0.85 -9.88 -1.70
CA ASP A 82 0.51 -9.19 -0.47
C ASP A 82 1.59 -9.35 0.61
N ALA A 83 1.42 -8.69 1.75
CA ALA A 83 2.40 -8.74 2.83
C ALA A 83 2.70 -10.17 3.29
N THR A 84 1.76 -11.12 3.17
CA THR A 84 1.94 -12.53 3.55
C THR A 84 2.55 -13.40 2.46
N GLY A 85 2.78 -12.83 1.27
CA GLY A 85 3.30 -13.54 0.10
C GLY A 85 2.24 -14.30 -0.69
N GLN A 86 0.95 -13.98 -0.51
CA GLN A 86 -0.12 -14.53 -1.33
C GLN A 86 -0.39 -13.62 -2.53
N ASP A 87 -0.84 -14.22 -3.63
CA ASP A 87 -1.28 -13.45 -4.80
C ASP A 87 -2.51 -12.61 -4.44
N ALA A 88 -2.44 -11.33 -4.75
CA ALA A 88 -3.50 -10.36 -4.59
C ALA A 88 -3.66 -9.53 -5.87
N THR A 89 -4.85 -8.97 -6.04
CA THR A 89 -5.17 -8.09 -7.16
C THR A 89 -5.41 -6.69 -6.65
N HIS A 90 -4.81 -5.71 -7.32
CA HIS A 90 -5.10 -4.30 -7.14
C HIS A 90 -5.90 -3.81 -8.33
N GLU A 91 -6.98 -3.07 -8.05
CA GLU A 91 -7.74 -2.32 -9.04
C GLU A 91 -7.82 -0.86 -8.56
N GLY A 92 -7.49 0.07 -9.44
CA GLY A 92 -7.38 1.49 -9.08
C GLY A 92 -7.31 2.41 -10.31
N PRO A 93 -7.34 3.74 -10.08
CA PRO A 93 -7.17 4.72 -11.14
C PRO A 93 -5.76 4.61 -11.75
N ASP A 94 -5.65 4.82 -13.06
CA ASP A 94 -4.35 4.97 -13.72
C ASP A 94 -3.95 6.45 -13.78
N ASP A 95 -2.64 6.69 -13.79
CA ASP A 95 -2.05 8.02 -13.72
C ASP A 95 -0.98 8.15 -14.79
N LEU A 96 -0.87 9.35 -15.38
CA LEU A 96 0.26 9.72 -16.21
C LEU A 96 1.36 10.30 -15.32
N VAL A 97 2.49 9.61 -15.22
CA VAL A 97 3.58 9.97 -14.32
C VAL A 97 4.73 10.59 -15.11
N LEU A 98 5.35 11.63 -14.56
CA LEU A 98 6.56 12.21 -15.13
C LEU A 98 7.78 11.35 -14.75
N ASP A 99 8.39 10.74 -15.75
CA ASP A 99 9.58 9.92 -15.62
C ASP A 99 10.81 10.79 -15.35
N THR A 100 11.22 10.81 -14.08
CA THR A 100 12.32 11.61 -13.55
C THR A 100 13.32 10.71 -12.82
N PRO A 101 14.60 11.12 -12.69
CA PRO A 101 15.56 10.40 -11.85
C PRO A 101 15.07 10.20 -10.40
N GLU A 102 14.34 11.17 -9.87
CA GLU A 102 13.75 11.14 -8.53
C GLU A 102 12.68 10.05 -8.43
N LEU A 103 11.77 9.95 -9.42
CA LEU A 103 10.79 8.87 -9.50
C LEU A 103 11.48 7.51 -9.53
N ARG A 104 12.49 7.34 -10.38
CA ARG A 104 13.21 6.06 -10.53
C ARG A 104 13.91 5.66 -9.24
N THR A 105 14.53 6.62 -8.56
CA THR A 105 15.18 6.41 -7.25
C THR A 105 14.14 6.02 -6.20
N TRP A 106 13.01 6.73 -6.15
CA TRP A 106 11.90 6.41 -5.25
C TRP A 106 11.35 5.01 -5.52
N LEU A 107 11.12 4.67 -6.78
CA LEU A 107 10.57 3.37 -7.19
C LEU A 107 11.52 2.24 -6.81
N ALA A 108 12.82 2.38 -7.10
CA ALA A 108 13.84 1.42 -6.70
C ALA A 108 13.88 1.20 -5.19
N ALA A 109 13.76 2.27 -4.39
CA ALA A 109 13.64 2.16 -2.95
C ALA A 109 12.38 1.39 -2.53
N GLN A 110 11.22 1.68 -3.15
CA GLN A 110 9.98 0.96 -2.83
C GLN A 110 10.05 -0.52 -3.23
N VAL A 111 10.69 -0.87 -4.34
CA VAL A 111 10.92 -2.27 -4.74
C VAL A 111 11.67 -3.03 -3.65
N ILE A 112 12.76 -2.45 -3.13
CA ILE A 112 13.53 -3.03 -2.03
C ILE A 112 12.68 -3.15 -0.75
N GLU A 113 11.87 -2.14 -0.45
CA GLU A 113 10.92 -2.18 0.68
C GLU A 113 9.86 -3.27 0.55
N SER A 114 9.37 -3.55 -0.67
CA SER A 114 8.43 -4.65 -0.93
C SER A 114 9.03 -5.98 -0.52
N ARG A 115 10.29 -6.21 -0.91
CA ARG A 115 11.03 -7.43 -0.55
C ARG A 115 11.20 -7.56 0.94
N TYR A 116 11.61 -6.50 1.65
CA TYR A 116 11.73 -6.56 3.11
C TYR A 116 10.39 -6.87 3.79
N ALA A 117 9.29 -6.29 3.32
CA ALA A 117 7.97 -6.57 3.86
C ALA A 117 7.63 -8.06 3.71
N LEU A 118 7.85 -8.63 2.52
CA LEU A 118 7.62 -10.05 2.26
C LEU A 118 8.47 -10.95 3.19
N VAL A 119 9.76 -10.65 3.36
CA VAL A 119 10.62 -11.39 4.31
C VAL A 119 10.08 -11.31 5.73
N GLN A 120 9.68 -10.12 6.17
CA GLN A 120 9.21 -9.86 7.53
C GLN A 120 7.99 -10.69 7.92
N HIS A 121 7.15 -11.02 6.95
CA HIS A 121 5.96 -11.84 7.15
C HIS A 121 6.17 -13.31 6.78
N GLY A 122 7.38 -13.69 6.36
CA GLY A 122 7.74 -15.08 6.06
C GLY A 122 7.23 -15.58 4.71
N ALA A 123 6.97 -14.68 3.77
CA ALA A 123 6.65 -15.04 2.40
C ALA A 123 7.76 -15.91 1.78
N PRO A 124 7.42 -16.90 0.94
CA PRO A 124 8.40 -17.79 0.30
C PRO A 124 9.10 -17.11 -0.89
N ILE A 125 9.84 -16.02 -0.62
CA ILE A 125 10.62 -15.33 -1.66
C ILE A 125 12.09 -15.77 -1.63
N ARG A 126 12.70 -15.84 -2.83
CA ARG A 126 14.11 -16.19 -2.98
C ARG A 126 14.97 -14.94 -2.81
N ILE A 127 15.79 -14.93 -1.77
CA ILE A 127 16.88 -13.97 -1.59
C ILE A 127 18.18 -14.67 -1.99
N THR A 128 18.98 -14.04 -2.84
CA THR A 128 20.27 -14.61 -3.27
C THR A 128 21.45 -13.89 -2.60
N ALA A 129 22.61 -14.54 -2.54
CA ALA A 129 23.82 -13.93 -2.00
C ALA A 129 24.27 -12.75 -2.86
N GLU A 130 24.06 -12.83 -4.17
CA GLU A 130 24.42 -11.79 -5.14
C GLU A 130 23.67 -10.49 -4.86
N GLN A 131 22.38 -10.54 -4.53
CA GLN A 131 21.58 -9.35 -4.15
C GLN A 131 22.13 -8.66 -2.89
N ILE A 132 22.73 -9.43 -1.98
CA ILE A 132 23.33 -8.90 -0.76
C ILE A 132 24.71 -8.32 -1.06
N ILE A 133 25.52 -9.03 -1.85
CA ILE A 133 26.88 -8.62 -2.21
C ILE A 133 26.85 -7.38 -3.11
N SER A 134 25.88 -7.27 -4.01
CA SER A 134 25.69 -6.10 -4.88
C SER A 134 25.18 -4.85 -4.13
N GLY A 135 24.75 -5.00 -2.88
CA GLY A 135 24.14 -3.94 -2.08
C GLY A 135 22.67 -3.64 -2.40
N GLU A 136 22.02 -4.44 -3.26
CA GLU A 136 20.58 -4.34 -3.52
C GLU A 136 19.76 -4.62 -2.24
N LEU A 137 20.22 -5.58 -1.43
CA LEU A 137 19.65 -5.90 -0.12
C LEU A 137 20.70 -5.75 0.99
N ASP A 138 20.31 -5.13 2.08
CA ASP A 138 21.10 -4.92 3.28
C ASP A 138 20.99 -6.12 4.22
N PHE A 139 22.10 -6.83 4.38
CA PHE A 139 22.23 -7.97 5.28
C PHE A 139 21.89 -7.61 6.73
N THR A 140 22.30 -6.43 7.22
CA THR A 140 22.05 -5.98 8.58
C THR A 140 20.55 -5.85 8.83
N ARG A 141 19.84 -5.31 7.85
CA ARG A 141 18.38 -5.18 7.89
C ARG A 141 17.68 -6.54 7.84
N LEU A 142 18.09 -7.42 6.93
CA LEU A 142 17.58 -8.80 6.85
C LEU A 142 17.79 -9.58 8.16
N ALA A 143 18.99 -9.47 8.75
CA ALA A 143 19.31 -10.11 10.02
C ALA A 143 18.43 -9.57 11.15
N SER A 144 18.15 -8.26 11.15
CA SER A 144 17.29 -7.61 12.13
C SER A 144 15.83 -8.08 12.00
N ILE A 145 15.31 -8.16 10.77
CA ILE A 145 13.99 -8.75 10.48
C ILE A 145 13.91 -10.18 11.02
N ARG A 146 14.93 -11.01 10.72
CA ARG A 146 14.98 -12.41 11.17
C ARG A 146 14.98 -12.54 12.69
N ARG A 147 15.73 -11.69 13.41
CA ARG A 147 15.74 -11.68 14.89
C ARG A 147 14.36 -11.35 15.45
N THR A 148 13.70 -10.33 14.91
CA THR A 148 12.34 -9.94 15.34
C THR A 148 11.36 -11.09 15.14
N MET A 149 11.39 -11.76 13.99
CA MET A 149 10.54 -12.92 13.72
C MET A 149 10.84 -14.11 14.64
N ALA A 150 12.12 -14.38 14.92
CA ALA A 150 12.52 -15.43 15.85
C ALA A 150 12.04 -15.13 17.28
N GLY A 151 12.14 -13.88 17.73
CA GLY A 151 11.64 -13.45 19.03
C GLY A 151 10.12 -13.59 19.18
N GLN A 152 9.35 -13.30 18.13
CA GLN A 152 7.89 -13.52 18.13
C GLN A 152 7.52 -15.00 18.26
N ARG A 153 8.29 -15.91 17.66
CA ARG A 153 8.06 -17.37 17.74
C ARG A 153 8.36 -17.96 19.11
N LEU A 154 9.15 -17.28 19.93
CA LEU A 154 9.56 -17.74 21.26
C LEU A 154 8.60 -17.26 22.38
N GLN A 155 7.60 -16.43 22.07
CA GLN A 155 6.60 -16.06 23.06
C GLN A 155 5.72 -17.27 23.39
N PRO A 156 5.57 -17.64 24.67
CA PRO A 156 4.73 -18.77 25.06
C PRO A 156 3.27 -18.48 24.69
N GLN A 157 2.67 -19.33 23.85
CA GLN A 157 1.23 -19.31 23.65
C GLN A 157 0.55 -19.49 25.02
N PRO A 158 -0.46 -18.66 25.38
CA PRO A 158 -1.25 -18.90 26.57
C PRO A 158 -1.93 -20.26 26.41
N GLN A 159 -1.48 -21.23 27.21
CA GLN A 159 -2.10 -22.55 27.26
C GLN A 159 -3.54 -22.37 27.73
N VAL A 160 -4.49 -22.58 26.83
CA VAL A 160 -5.89 -22.72 27.20
C VAL A 160 -6.00 -24.05 27.94
N SER A 161 -5.91 -23.99 29.27
CA SER A 161 -6.13 -25.14 30.15
C SER A 161 -7.55 -25.67 29.95
N LYS A 162 -7.74 -26.62 29.03
CA LYS A 162 -8.93 -27.45 28.99
C LYS A 162 -8.89 -28.37 30.21
N ALA A 163 -9.61 -27.99 31.26
CA ALA A 163 -9.88 -28.88 32.38
C ALA A 163 -10.67 -30.11 31.89
N PRO A 164 -10.26 -31.35 32.22
CA PRO A 164 -11.01 -32.54 31.87
C PRO A 164 -12.22 -32.68 32.81
N LYS A 165 -13.43 -32.73 32.25
CA LYS A 165 -14.67 -33.05 33.00
C LYS A 165 -15.02 -34.51 32.73
N ALA A 166 -14.86 -35.35 33.75
CA ALA A 166 -15.35 -36.72 33.79
C ALA A 166 -16.33 -36.92 34.97
N PRO A 167 -17.22 -37.93 34.94
CA PRO A 167 -18.62 -37.82 35.42
C PRO A 167 -18.96 -38.70 36.63
N ALA A 168 -20.08 -38.41 37.33
CA ALA A 168 -21.00 -39.34 38.05
C ALA A 168 -22.00 -38.50 38.89
N SER A 169 -23.32 -38.56 38.61
CA SER A 169 -24.35 -39.36 39.30
C SER A 169 -24.71 -38.89 40.70
N ASP A 170 -25.94 -38.37 40.90
CA ASP A 170 -26.78 -38.87 41.98
C ASP A 170 -28.29 -38.67 41.78
N LYS A 171 -29.04 -39.73 42.06
CA LYS A 171 -30.50 -39.83 42.10
C LYS A 171 -31.01 -39.39 43.47
N ALA A 172 -32.09 -38.60 43.52
CA ALA A 172 -33.04 -38.69 44.64
C ALA A 172 -34.46 -38.28 44.19
N LYS A 173 -35.39 -39.23 44.33
CA LYS A 173 -36.85 -39.08 44.24
C LYS A 173 -37.37 -38.36 45.48
N ALA A 174 -38.32 -37.44 45.32
CA ALA A 174 -39.52 -37.35 46.17
C ALA A 174 -40.56 -36.40 45.54
N ASP A 175 -41.75 -36.93 45.30
CA ASP A 175 -43.03 -36.27 45.02
C ASP A 175 -44.00 -36.87 46.07
N PRO A 176 -45.04 -36.20 46.59
CA PRO A 176 -46.24 -35.98 45.78
C PRO A 176 -47.07 -34.69 46.07
N ARG A 177 -47.72 -34.23 45.00
CA ARG A 177 -49.12 -33.71 44.92
C ARG A 177 -49.43 -32.27 45.37
N THR A 178 -49.76 -31.44 44.39
CA THR A 178 -51.15 -30.95 44.23
C THR A 178 -51.49 -30.72 42.76
N ARG A 179 -52.77 -30.87 42.43
CA ARG A 179 -53.34 -31.32 41.14
C ARG A 179 -54.23 -30.23 40.54
N LYS A 180 -54.21 -30.04 39.21
CA LYS A 180 -55.35 -29.68 38.31
C LYS A 180 -54.85 -29.64 36.84
N THR A 181 -55.01 -30.68 36.00
CA THR A 181 -56.11 -30.93 35.00
C THR A 181 -56.36 -29.75 34.04
N THR A 182 -56.40 -29.78 32.69
CA THR A 182 -56.20 -30.69 31.51
C THR A 182 -56.61 -29.83 30.25
N PRO A 183 -56.68 -30.25 28.95
CA PRO A 183 -56.08 -31.33 28.15
C PRO A 183 -55.42 -30.80 26.80
N PRO A 184 -54.96 -31.66 25.86
CA PRO A 184 -53.95 -31.34 24.83
C PRO A 184 -54.53 -31.07 23.43
N LYS A 185 -53.71 -30.52 22.52
CA LYS A 185 -54.01 -30.47 21.08
C LYS A 185 -52.82 -30.95 20.24
N ASP A 186 -53.10 -32.00 19.48
CA ASP A 186 -52.28 -32.59 18.42
C ASP A 186 -51.76 -31.58 17.40
N THR A 187 -50.54 -31.82 16.89
CA THR A 187 -50.34 -32.03 15.44
C THR A 187 -48.95 -32.60 15.12
N ARG A 188 -48.99 -33.66 14.31
CA ARG A 188 -47.89 -34.30 13.55
C ARG A 188 -47.25 -33.32 12.53
N PRO A 189 -46.08 -33.63 11.96
CA PRO A 189 -45.35 -32.78 11.03
C PRO A 189 -45.92 -32.92 9.61
N THR A 190 -45.77 -31.88 8.79
CA THR A 190 -46.03 -31.96 7.34
C THR A 190 -44.83 -31.41 6.59
N GLU A 191 -44.23 -32.33 5.86
CA GLU A 191 -43.26 -32.20 4.78
C GLU A 191 -43.92 -31.53 3.58
N THR A 192 -43.30 -30.51 2.98
CA THR A 192 -43.52 -30.13 1.57
C THR A 192 -42.32 -29.34 1.02
N THR A 193 -41.48 -30.01 0.23
CA THR A 193 -40.71 -29.42 -0.89
C THR A 193 -41.55 -29.56 -2.18
N PRO A 194 -41.08 -29.08 -3.35
CA PRO A 194 -40.86 -27.72 -3.83
C PRO A 194 -41.76 -27.44 -5.07
N VAL A 195 -41.64 -26.27 -5.72
CA VAL A 195 -41.91 -25.98 -7.16
C VAL A 195 -41.89 -24.45 -7.30
N THR A 196 -41.03 -23.86 -8.14
CA THR A 196 -41.43 -23.42 -9.49
C THR A 196 -40.19 -23.05 -10.31
N THR A 197 -39.90 -23.87 -11.33
CA THR A 197 -39.27 -23.57 -12.63
C THR A 197 -40.27 -22.79 -13.52
N PRO A 198 -39.94 -22.29 -14.72
CA PRO A 198 -38.65 -22.00 -15.37
C PRO A 198 -38.41 -20.50 -15.65
#